data_AF-A0A817M3G1-F1
#
_entry.id   AF-A0A817M3G1-F1
#
_cell.length_a   1.000
_cell.length_b   1.000
_cell.length_c   1.000
_cell.angle_alpha   90.00
_cell.angle_beta   90.00
_cell.angle_gamma   90.00
#
_symmetry.space_group_name_H-M   'P 1'
#
loop_
_entity.id
_entity.type
_entity.pdbx_description
1 polymer ?
#
loop_
_entity_poly.entity_id
_entity_poly.type
_entity_poly.pdbx_seq_one_letter_code
_entity_poly.pdbx_strand_id
1 'polypeptide(L)'
;MRIAVVISGCGSLDGAEIFETVFTLLELDRNNVEAKIFAPNQKQHYVINHLTKKEVAEERNILVESARIARGEIQPLNELQVKQ
;
A
#
# COMPACT_ATOMS: atom_id res chain seq x y z
N MET A 1 14.10 -10.77 12.23
CA MET A 1 13.91 -9.33 11.97
C MET A 1 12.52 -9.14 11.37
N ARG A 2 11.78 -8.11 11.77
CA ARG A 2 10.44 -7.82 11.21
C ARG A 2 10.45 -6.43 10.62
N ILE A 3 9.92 -6.28 9.41
CA ILE A 3 9.87 -5.00 8.70
C ILE A 3 8.40 -4.61 8.51
N ALA A 4 8.08 -3.38 8.88
CA ALA A 4 6.79 -2.77 8.54
C ALA A 4 6.91 -2.09 7.17
N VAL A 5 6.03 -2.45 6.24
CA VAL A 5 5.94 -1.85 4.90
C VAL A 5 4.69 -0.97 4.87
N VAL A 6 4.87 0.33 4.70
CA VAL A 6 3.76 1.30 4.67
C VAL A 6 3.49 1.71 3.22
N ILE A 7 2.25 1.53 2.77
CA ILE A 7 1.82 1.87 1.41
C ILE A 7 0.59 2.80 1.40
N SER A 8 0.35 3.48 0.28
CA SER A 8 -0.54 4.64 0.16
C SER A 8 -1.67 4.49 -0.87
N GLY A 9 -1.93 3.29 -1.36
CA GLY A 9 -2.98 2.97 -2.33
C GLY A 9 -2.52 1.87 -3.29
N CYS A 10 -3.02 1.87 -4.52
CA CYS A 10 -2.66 0.88 -5.56
C CYS A 10 -2.56 1.51 -6.96
N GLY A 11 -1.47 2.23 -7.21
CA GLY A 11 -1.24 2.94 -8.47
C GLY A 11 -0.26 4.09 -8.25
N SER A 12 0.73 4.26 -9.12
CA SER A 12 1.83 5.21 -8.89
C SER A 12 1.41 6.68 -8.89
N LEU A 13 0.27 7.00 -9.50
CA LEU A 13 -0.17 8.39 -9.57
C LEU A 13 -0.98 8.80 -8.35
N ASP A 14 -1.74 7.88 -7.75
CA ASP A 14 -2.70 8.14 -6.67
C ASP A 14 -2.57 7.23 -5.44
N GLY A 15 -1.48 6.47 -5.36
CA GLY A 15 -1.17 5.55 -4.27
C GLY A 15 0.27 5.05 -4.34
N ALA A 16 0.50 3.80 -3.94
CA ALA A 16 1.83 3.19 -4.01
C ALA A 16 2.16 2.73 -5.43
N GLU A 17 3.41 2.91 -5.84
CA GLU A 17 3.96 2.32 -7.07
C GLU A 17 3.95 0.80 -6.92
N ILE A 18 3.29 0.11 -7.86
CA ILE A 18 2.94 -1.30 -7.71
C ILE A 18 4.19 -2.18 -7.82
N PHE A 19 5.10 -1.89 -8.74
CA PHE A 19 6.32 -2.67 -8.95
C PHE A 19 7.31 -2.48 -7.81
N GLU A 20 7.54 -1.26 -7.35
CA GLU A 20 8.41 -0.97 -6.20
C GLU A 20 7.90 -1.71 -4.95
N THR A 21 6.59 -1.69 -4.72
CA THR A 21 5.98 -2.41 -3.59
C THR A 21 6.17 -3.92 -3.74
N VAL A 22 5.83 -4.49 -4.91
CA VAL A 22 5.95 -5.94 -5.14
C VAL A 22 7.39 -6.41 -5.08
N PHE A 23 8.35 -5.68 -5.68
CA PHE A 23 9.77 -6.04 -5.63
C PHE A 23 10.34 -5.91 -4.22
N THR A 24 9.91 -4.91 -3.46
CA THR A 24 10.27 -4.78 -2.04
C THR A 24 9.80 -6.00 -1.26
N LEU A 25 8.52 -6.38 -1.39
CA LEU A 25 7.97 -7.55 -0.71
C LEU A 25 8.65 -8.85 -1.15
N LEU A 26 8.94 -9.01 -2.44
CA LEU A 26 9.67 -10.15 -2.98
C LEU A 26 11.07 -10.26 -2.37
N GLU A 27 11.81 -9.16 -2.29
CA GLU A 27 13.17 -9.20 -1.75
C GLU A 27 13.19 -9.47 -0.24
N LEU A 28 12.21 -8.95 0.51
CA LEU A 28 12.03 -9.29 1.92
C LEU A 28 11.77 -10.79 2.11
N ASP A 29 10.87 -11.36 1.30
CA ASP A 29 10.54 -12.79 1.32
C ASP A 29 11.76 -13.66 0.99
N ARG A 30 12.51 -13.31 -0.08
CA ARG A 30 13.74 -14.03 -0.46
C ARG A 30 14.82 -14.04 0.62
N ASN A 31 14.85 -13.03 1.48
CA ASN A 31 15.78 -12.92 2.61
C ASN A 31 15.20 -13.47 3.92
N ASN A 32 14.07 -14.19 3.89
CA ASN A 32 13.37 -14.73 5.06
C ASN A 32 13.04 -13.66 6.11
N VAL A 33 12.70 -12.44 5.67
CA VAL A 33 12.27 -11.35 6.54
C VAL A 33 10.75 -11.30 6.58
N GLU A 34 10.19 -11.40 7.79
CA GLU A 34 8.75 -11.21 7.99
C GLU A 34 8.38 -9.74 7.73
N ALA A 35 7.57 -9.54 6.69
CA ALA A 35 7.00 -8.24 6.33
C ALA A 35 5.56 -8.14 6.83
N LYS A 36 5.21 -7.01 7.45
CA LYS A 36 3.82 -6.66 7.76
C LYS A 36 3.45 -5.39 7.02
N ILE A 37 2.34 -5.44 6.28
CA ILE A 37 1.91 -4.35 5.41
C ILE A 37 0.89 -3.48 6.16
N PHE A 38 1.04 -2.17 6.04
CA PHE A 38 0.17 -1.18 6.66
C PHE A 38 -0.22 -0.09 5.67
N ALA A 39 -1.41 0.50 5.86
CA ALA A 39 -1.84 1.67 5.12
C ALA A 39 -2.78 2.55 5.96
N PRO A 40 -2.80 3.88 5.75
CA PRO A 40 -3.79 4.75 6.38
C PRO A 40 -5.23 4.35 6.00
N ASN A 41 -6.13 4.29 6.97
CA ASN A 41 -7.57 4.08 6.71
C ASN A 41 -8.29 5.42 6.51
N GLN A 42 -8.09 6.04 5.34
CA GLN A 42 -8.71 7.32 4.98
C GLN A 42 -8.87 7.44 3.45
N LYS A 43 -9.59 8.46 2.99
CA LYS A 43 -9.76 8.74 1.57
C LYS A 43 -8.43 9.11 0.90
N GLN A 44 -8.23 8.69 -0.34
CA GLN A 44 -7.19 9.22 -1.21
C GLN A 44 -7.45 10.72 -1.49
N HIS A 45 -6.39 11.49 -1.75
CA HIS A 45 -6.53 12.91 -2.05
C HIS A 45 -7.22 13.16 -3.40
N TYR A 46 -6.89 12.35 -4.40
CA TYR A 46 -7.49 12.33 -5.73
C TYR A 46 -7.52 10.87 -6.24
N VAL A 47 -8.32 10.61 -7.26
CA VAL A 47 -8.35 9.32 -7.97
C VAL A 47 -7.97 9.58 -9.41
N ILE A 48 -6.92 8.92 -9.91
CA ILE A 48 -6.39 9.17 -11.25
C ILE A 48 -6.67 7.97 -12.15
N ASN A 49 -7.32 8.24 -13.28
CA ASN A 49 -7.36 7.29 -14.37
C ASN A 49 -5.95 7.18 -14.97
N HIS A 50 -5.30 6.05 -14.73
CA HIS A 50 -3.93 5.80 -15.17
C HIS A 50 -3.76 5.67 -16.69
N LEU A 51 -4.85 5.45 -17.46
CA LEU A 51 -4.83 5.45 -18.92
C LEU A 51 -4.82 6.89 -19.46
N THR A 52 -5.71 7.74 -18.96
CA THR A 52 -5.86 9.12 -19.47
C THR A 52 -4.98 10.13 -18.73
N LYS A 53 -4.38 9.76 -17.61
CA LYS A 53 -3.58 10.63 -16.71
C LYS A 53 -4.37 11.83 -16.18
N LYS A 54 -5.68 11.66 -15.99
CA LYS A 54 -6.58 12.69 -15.49
C LYS A 54 -7.26 12.22 -14.21
N GLU A 55 -7.52 13.17 -13.33
CA GLU A 55 -8.38 12.96 -12.18
C GLU A 55 -9.81 12.62 -12.62
N VAL A 56 -10.47 11.74 -11.87
CA VAL A 56 -11.87 11.39 -12.03
C VAL A 56 -12.63 11.72 -10.74
N ALA A 57 -13.90 12.08 -10.86
CA ALA A 57 -14.76 12.39 -9.73
C ALA A 57 -15.24 11.10 -9.03
N GLU A 58 -14.30 10.37 -8.45
CA GLU A 58 -14.52 9.15 -7.67
C GLU A 58 -13.82 9.28 -6.32
N GLU A 59 -14.28 8.54 -5.32
CA GLU A 59 -13.62 8.43 -4.03
C GLU A 59 -13.14 7.00 -3.79
N ARG A 60 -11.92 6.88 -3.28
CA ARG A 60 -11.32 5.60 -2.89
C ARG A 60 -10.68 5.72 -1.52
N ASN A 61 -10.63 4.61 -0.79
CA ASN A 61 -9.97 4.52 0.50
C ASN A 61 -8.58 3.89 0.34
N ILE A 62 -7.57 4.51 0.94
CA ILE A 62 -6.17 4.12 0.85
C ILE A 62 -5.96 2.67 1.30
N LEU A 63 -6.47 2.29 2.48
CA LEU A 63 -6.35 0.93 3.01
C LEU A 63 -7.04 -0.10 2.11
N VAL A 64 -8.24 0.20 1.62
CA VAL A 64 -9.02 -0.70 0.75
C VAL A 64 -8.29 -0.94 -0.58
N GLU A 65 -7.76 0.10 -1.21
CA GLU A 65 -7.02 -0.05 -2.46
C GLU A 65 -5.67 -0.74 -2.24
N SER A 66 -4.95 -0.41 -1.17
CA SER A 66 -3.70 -1.09 -0.79
C SER A 66 -3.87 -2.58 -0.51
N ALA A 67 -5.04 -3.01 -0.02
CA ALA A 67 -5.34 -4.43 0.17
C ALA A 67 -5.26 -5.26 -1.12
N ARG A 68 -5.38 -4.63 -2.31
CA ARG A 68 -5.18 -5.28 -3.61
C ARG A 68 -3.75 -5.78 -3.78
N ILE A 69 -2.76 -4.95 -3.46
CA ILE A 69 -1.33 -5.32 -3.52
C ILE A 69 -1.02 -6.36 -2.44
N ALA A 70 -1.54 -6.13 -1.22
CA ALA A 70 -1.31 -7.00 -0.07
C ALA A 70 -2.08 -8.33 -0.10
N ARG A 71 -2.90 -8.58 -1.13
CA ARG A 71 -3.77 -9.77 -1.24
C ARG A 71 -4.66 -9.99 0.00
N GLY A 72 -5.13 -8.90 0.60
CA GLY A 72 -5.93 -8.90 1.84
C GLY A 72 -5.13 -8.88 3.15
N GLU A 73 -3.82 -9.16 3.11
CA GLU A 73 -2.95 -9.22 4.31
C GLU A 73 -2.37 -7.84 4.67
N ILE A 74 -3.24 -6.92 5.11
CA ILE A 74 -2.88 -5.54 5.46
C ILE A 74 -3.62 -5.07 6.71
N GLN A 75 -2.97 -4.22 7.51
CA GLN A 75 -3.57 -3.62 8.70
C GLN A 75 -3.64 -2.08 8.60
N PRO A 76 -4.59 -1.43 9.29
CA PRO A 76 -4.58 0.02 9.46
C PRO A 76 -3.26 0.53 10.06
N LEU A 77 -2.73 1.64 9.55
CA LEU A 77 -1.44 2.19 10.01
C LEU A 77 -1.44 2.58 11.51
N ASN A 78 -2.58 2.98 12.05
CA ASN A 78 -2.71 3.29 13.48
C ASN A 78 -2.66 2.06 14.39
N GLU A 79 -2.70 0.83 13.84
CA GLU A 79 -2.48 -0.41 14.59
C GLU A 79 -0.99 -0.83 14.62
N LEU A 80 -0.11 -0.10 13.93
CA LEU A 80 1.32 -0.39 13.92
C LEU A 80 1.92 -0.25 15.32
N GLN A 81 2.46 -1.36 15.85
CA GLN A 81 3.17 -1.39 17.13
C GLN A 81 4.66 -1.62 16.89
N VAL A 82 5.48 -0.63 17.25
CA VAL A 82 6.93 -0.77 17.27
C VAL A 82 7.33 -1.27 18.66
N LYS A 83 7.75 -2.54 18.75
CA LYS A 83 8.39 -3.04 19.98
C LYS A 83 9.85 -2.55 19.96
N GLN A 84 10.20 -1.73 20.96
CA GLN A 84 11.59 -1.39 21.26
C GLN A 84 12.32 -2.61 21.82
#